data_AF-A0A6P2CXK6-F1
#
_entry.id   AF-A0A6P2CXK6-F1
#
_cell.length_a   1.000
_cell.length_b   1.000
_cell.length_c   1.000
_cell.angle_alpha   90.00
_cell.angle_beta   90.00
_cell.angle_gamma   90.00
#
_symmetry.space_group_name_H-M   'P 1'
#
loop_
_entity.id
_entity.type
_entity.pdbx_description
1 polymer ?
#
loop_
_entity_poly.entity_id
_entity_poly.type
_entity_poly.pdbx_seq_one_letter_code
_entity_poly.pdbx_strand_id
1 'polypeptide(L)'
;MTGDGEALFRAICEHPQEDTPRLAYADWLEESGVYQGRKSYEATVRASYIRHEIAFARREPEAVRTHSQLLATTFAGYHERWLKELPKIPGVSWPWSWQRGFPTTVCASAKAIQQRADQIFTAAPVTILDVNRVTTKALPKILTCPYFTRVEWFRLAGTIGDEGASQVAQCANLRNVASLVLSSVEMTDVGLEALARATVFERLRALHFAGNAVTERGAYALLDSITLNELAQISWYPNPISAVAVGALRQRFHDPYTGAPGA
;
A
#
# COMPACT_ATOMS: atom_id res chain seq x y z
N MET A 1 12.12 -23.33 -9.29
CA MET A 1 12.47 -22.52 -10.48
C MET A 1 13.97 -22.72 -10.72
N THR A 2 14.55 -22.31 -11.85
CA THR A 2 16.02 -22.25 -11.95
C THR A 2 16.53 -21.12 -11.05
N GLY A 3 17.82 -21.14 -10.64
CA GLY A 3 18.37 -20.15 -9.72
C GLY A 3 18.21 -18.69 -10.18
N ASP A 4 18.22 -18.46 -11.49
CA ASP A 4 18.13 -17.12 -12.08
C ASP A 4 16.73 -16.50 -11.93
N GLY A 5 15.66 -17.29 -12.16
CA GLY A 5 14.29 -16.81 -11.99
C GLY A 5 13.96 -16.46 -10.53
N GLU A 6 14.49 -17.24 -9.58
CA GLU A 6 14.34 -16.96 -8.14
C GLU A 6 15.11 -15.70 -7.73
N ALA A 7 16.29 -15.48 -8.28
CA ALA A 7 17.07 -14.26 -8.04
C ALA A 7 16.36 -13.01 -8.58
N LEU A 8 15.83 -13.07 -9.80
CA LEU A 8 15.05 -11.97 -10.40
C LEU A 8 13.78 -11.68 -9.61
N PHE A 9 13.04 -12.72 -9.20
CA PHE A 9 11.85 -12.54 -8.36
C PHE A 9 12.17 -11.98 -6.98
N ARG A 10 13.30 -12.37 -6.38
CA ARG A 10 13.78 -11.77 -5.13
C ARG A 10 14.08 -10.29 -5.31
N ALA A 11 14.78 -9.91 -6.38
CA ALA A 11 15.08 -8.51 -6.69
C ALA A 11 13.79 -7.68 -6.87
N ILE A 12 12.77 -8.24 -7.52
CA ILE A 12 11.43 -7.66 -7.62
C ILE A 12 10.84 -7.37 -6.23
N CYS A 13 10.93 -8.32 -5.30
CA CYS A 13 10.37 -8.17 -3.95
C CYS A 13 11.18 -7.19 -3.09
N GLU A 14 12.50 -7.13 -3.30
CA GLU A 14 13.42 -6.22 -2.61
C GLU A 14 13.29 -4.77 -3.07
N HIS A 15 13.04 -4.58 -4.37
CA HIS A 15 12.95 -3.28 -5.04
C HIS A 15 11.60 -3.14 -5.75
N PRO A 16 10.46 -3.09 -5.03
CA PRO A 16 9.14 -3.17 -5.64
C PRO A 16 8.80 -1.99 -6.56
N GLN A 17 9.53 -0.88 -6.45
CA GLN A 17 9.36 0.30 -7.30
C GLN A 17 10.13 0.27 -8.61
N GLU A 18 11.02 -0.70 -8.80
CA GLU A 18 11.85 -0.80 -10.00
C GLU A 18 11.18 -1.66 -11.07
N ASP A 19 11.24 -1.19 -12.32
CA ASP A 19 10.72 -1.94 -13.47
C ASP A 19 11.78 -2.86 -14.08
N THR A 20 13.07 -2.53 -13.94
CA THR A 20 14.19 -3.30 -14.50
C THR A 20 14.16 -4.79 -14.12
N PRO A 21 14.07 -5.18 -12.83
CA PRO A 21 14.01 -6.61 -12.49
C PRO A 21 12.70 -7.26 -12.95
N ARG A 22 11.63 -6.49 -13.16
CA ARG A 22 10.34 -6.99 -13.68
C ARG A 22 10.43 -7.33 -15.15
N LEU A 23 11.05 -6.46 -15.95
CA LEU A 23 11.27 -6.69 -17.37
C LEU A 23 12.21 -7.87 -17.59
N ALA A 24 13.32 -7.94 -16.84
CA ALA A 24 14.22 -9.09 -16.88
C ALA A 24 13.54 -10.41 -16.47
N TYR A 25 12.66 -10.38 -15.47
CA TYR A 25 11.86 -11.56 -15.10
C TYR A 25 10.85 -11.95 -16.19
N ALA A 26 10.25 -10.98 -16.89
CA ALA A 26 9.37 -11.25 -18.03
C ALA A 26 10.13 -11.91 -19.20
N ASP A 27 11.34 -11.43 -19.50
CA ASP A 27 12.22 -12.04 -20.51
C ASP A 27 12.57 -13.49 -20.11
N TRP A 28 12.97 -13.69 -18.84
CA TRP A 28 13.26 -15.01 -18.30
C TRP A 28 12.06 -15.97 -18.38
N LEU A 29 10.82 -15.51 -18.12
CA LEU A 29 9.62 -16.34 -18.22
C LEU A 29 9.40 -16.87 -19.65
N GLU A 30 9.67 -16.06 -20.68
CA GLU A 30 9.52 -16.45 -22.08
C GLU A 30 10.59 -17.44 -22.54
N GLU A 31 11.81 -17.29 -22.01
CA GLU A 31 12.96 -18.17 -22.31
C GLU A 31 12.85 -19.50 -21.57
N SER A 32 12.59 -19.46 -20.25
CA SER A 32 12.47 -20.64 -19.40
C SER A 32 11.19 -21.44 -19.63
N GLY A 33 10.16 -20.80 -20.20
CA GLY A 33 8.92 -21.45 -20.58
C GLY A 33 9.06 -22.47 -21.71
N VAL A 34 10.23 -22.63 -22.33
CA VAL A 34 10.45 -23.59 -23.42
C VAL A 34 10.72 -24.99 -22.86
N TYR A 35 9.74 -25.89 -22.96
CA TYR A 35 9.93 -27.33 -22.69
C TYR A 35 9.79 -28.12 -23.99
N GLN A 36 10.80 -28.91 -24.34
CA GLN A 36 10.84 -29.68 -25.61
C GLN A 36 10.58 -28.82 -26.86
N GLY A 37 11.11 -27.60 -26.89
CA GLY A 37 10.94 -26.68 -28.03
C GLY A 37 9.57 -26.01 -28.13
N ARG A 38 8.65 -26.21 -27.16
CA ARG A 38 7.36 -25.51 -27.10
C ARG A 38 7.36 -24.50 -25.95
N LYS A 39 7.02 -23.24 -26.25
CA LYS A 39 6.82 -22.20 -25.24
C LYS A 39 5.58 -22.50 -24.40
N SER A 40 5.71 -22.39 -23.09
CA SER A 40 4.61 -22.37 -22.14
C SER A 40 3.77 -21.14 -22.45
N TYR A 41 2.53 -21.39 -22.88
CA TYR A 41 1.57 -20.33 -23.19
C TYR A 41 1.34 -19.44 -21.98
N GLU A 42 1.23 -20.03 -20.78
CA GLU A 42 1.03 -19.29 -19.54
C GLU A 42 2.23 -18.42 -19.14
N ALA A 43 3.46 -18.91 -19.34
CA ALA A 43 4.65 -18.09 -19.08
C ALA A 43 4.73 -16.89 -20.03
N THR A 44 4.37 -17.09 -21.30
CA THR A 44 4.26 -16.03 -22.31
C THR A 44 3.19 -15.00 -21.95
N VAL A 45 2.02 -15.45 -21.48
CA VAL A 45 0.95 -14.55 -21.01
C VAL A 45 1.39 -13.76 -19.78
N ARG A 46 2.07 -14.39 -18.81
CA ARG A 46 2.56 -13.69 -17.61
C ARG A 46 3.62 -12.64 -17.95
N ALA A 47 4.56 -12.95 -18.83
CA ALA A 47 5.55 -11.99 -19.33
C ALA A 47 4.88 -10.80 -20.03
N SER A 48 3.93 -11.08 -20.94
CA SER A 48 3.16 -10.06 -21.64
C SER A 48 2.36 -9.17 -20.68
N TYR A 49 1.77 -9.77 -19.64
CA TYR A 49 1.05 -9.04 -18.60
C TYR A 49 1.95 -8.09 -17.82
N ILE A 50 3.13 -8.55 -17.38
CA ILE A 50 4.10 -7.72 -16.67
C ILE A 50 4.50 -6.50 -17.50
N ARG A 51 4.86 -6.71 -18.78
CA ARG A 51 5.24 -5.62 -19.69
C ARG A 51 4.08 -4.64 -19.92
N HIS A 52 2.88 -5.16 -20.15
CA HIS A 52 1.68 -4.34 -20.35
C HIS A 52 1.35 -3.48 -19.12
N GLU A 53 1.40 -4.05 -17.92
CA GLU A 53 1.14 -3.32 -16.67
C GLU A 53 2.20 -2.24 -16.39
N ILE A 54 3.46 -2.49 -16.73
CA ILE A 54 4.52 -1.47 -16.64
C ILE A 54 4.26 -0.32 -17.61
N ALA A 55 3.95 -0.63 -18.88
CA ALA A 55 3.61 0.38 -19.88
C ALA A 55 2.35 1.17 -19.48
N PHE A 56 1.34 0.50 -18.92
CA PHE A 56 0.14 1.14 -18.39
C PHE A 56 0.46 2.07 -17.21
N ALA A 57 1.28 1.62 -16.25
CA ALA A 57 1.72 2.44 -15.11
C ALA A 57 2.53 3.68 -15.55
N ARG A 58 3.31 3.56 -16.63
CA ARG A 58 4.04 4.68 -17.28
C ARG A 58 3.15 5.59 -18.13
N ARG A 59 1.85 5.27 -18.23
CA ARG A 59 0.86 5.99 -19.06
C ARG A 59 1.22 6.00 -20.55
N GLU A 60 1.80 4.91 -21.04
CA GLU A 60 2.08 4.78 -22.47
C GLU A 60 0.75 4.74 -23.26
N PRO A 61 0.60 5.54 -24.33
CA PRO A 61 -0.70 5.76 -24.97
C PRO A 61 -1.39 4.48 -25.45
N GLU A 62 -0.63 3.52 -25.98
CA GLU A 62 -1.19 2.25 -26.46
C GLU A 62 -1.66 1.36 -25.32
N ALA A 63 -0.86 1.24 -24.26
CA ALA A 63 -1.22 0.45 -23.08
C ALA A 63 -2.52 1.01 -22.46
N VAL A 64 -2.62 2.34 -22.30
CA VAL A 64 -3.84 2.99 -21.78
C VAL A 64 -5.07 2.68 -22.64
N ARG A 65 -4.95 2.73 -23.98
CA ARG A 65 -6.09 2.45 -24.89
C ARG A 65 -6.54 0.99 -24.84
N THR A 66 -5.61 0.06 -24.67
CA THR A 66 -5.86 -1.38 -24.81
C THR A 66 -6.11 -2.09 -23.48
N HIS A 67 -5.83 -1.45 -22.34
CA HIS A 67 -5.82 -2.06 -21.02
C HIS A 67 -7.09 -2.84 -20.67
N SER A 68 -8.25 -2.18 -20.70
CA SER A 68 -9.54 -2.79 -20.35
C SER A 68 -9.86 -4.00 -21.24
N GLN A 69 -9.54 -3.90 -22.54
CA GLN A 69 -9.77 -4.99 -23.48
C GLN A 69 -8.86 -6.18 -23.18
N LEU A 70 -7.57 -5.95 -22.95
CA LEU A 70 -6.60 -7.02 -22.68
C LEU A 70 -6.88 -7.71 -21.34
N LEU A 71 -7.29 -6.97 -20.31
CA LEU A 71 -7.75 -7.55 -19.04
C LEU A 71 -8.97 -8.46 -19.23
N ALA A 72 -9.92 -8.05 -20.08
CA ALA A 72 -11.14 -8.82 -20.35
C ALA A 72 -10.95 -9.98 -21.34
N THR A 73 -9.79 -10.06 -22.02
CA THR A 73 -9.52 -11.07 -23.06
C THR A 73 -8.25 -11.85 -22.78
N THR A 74 -7.08 -11.35 -23.19
CA THR A 74 -5.78 -12.01 -23.10
C THR A 74 -5.42 -12.42 -21.67
N PHE A 75 -5.74 -11.58 -20.68
CA PHE A 75 -5.40 -11.82 -19.28
C PHE A 75 -6.56 -12.37 -18.44
N ALA A 76 -7.73 -12.58 -19.05
CA ALA A 76 -8.92 -13.02 -18.34
C ALA A 76 -8.69 -14.35 -17.60
N GLY A 77 -8.97 -14.37 -16.30
CA GLY A 77 -8.83 -15.56 -15.44
C GLY A 77 -7.39 -15.91 -15.02
N TYR A 78 -6.35 -15.28 -15.58
CA TYR A 78 -4.96 -15.59 -15.19
C TYR A 78 -4.61 -15.10 -13.80
N HIS A 79 -5.13 -13.94 -13.39
CA HIS A 79 -4.94 -13.43 -12.03
C HIS A 79 -5.40 -14.41 -10.96
N GLU A 80 -6.54 -15.09 -11.15
CA GLU A 80 -7.01 -16.11 -10.20
C GLU A 80 -6.06 -17.31 -10.10
N ARG A 81 -5.40 -17.66 -11.21
CA ARG A 81 -4.43 -18.76 -11.27
C ARG A 81 -3.15 -18.36 -10.55
N TRP A 82 -2.60 -17.19 -10.86
CA TRP A 82 -1.40 -16.68 -10.23
C TRP A 82 -1.61 -16.37 -8.74
N LEU A 83 -2.80 -15.92 -8.34
CA LEU A 83 -3.12 -15.71 -6.92
C LEU A 83 -3.07 -17.01 -6.11
N LYS A 84 -3.39 -18.16 -6.71
CA LYS A 84 -3.28 -19.48 -6.07
C LYS A 84 -1.84 -19.93 -5.83
N GLU A 85 -0.86 -19.30 -6.48
CA GLU A 85 0.57 -19.55 -6.24
C GLU A 85 1.06 -18.92 -4.93
N LEU A 86 0.35 -17.91 -4.40
CA LEU A 86 0.73 -17.25 -3.16
C LEU A 86 0.58 -18.18 -1.95
N PRO A 87 1.47 -18.07 -0.95
CA PRO A 87 1.45 -18.94 0.21
C PRO A 87 0.20 -18.69 1.06
N LYS A 88 -0.37 -19.79 1.55
CA LYS A 88 -1.44 -19.77 2.56
C LYS A 88 -0.82 -19.54 3.94
N ILE A 89 -0.72 -18.27 4.35
CA ILE A 89 -0.13 -17.87 5.62
C ILE A 89 -1.24 -17.60 6.65
N PRO A 90 -1.24 -18.24 7.84
CA PRO A 90 -2.23 -17.96 8.88
C PRO A 90 -2.26 -16.48 9.29
N GLY A 91 -3.45 -15.87 9.25
CA GLY A 91 -3.65 -14.46 9.60
C GLY A 91 -3.23 -13.47 8.51
N VAL A 92 -3.06 -13.94 7.27
CA VAL A 92 -2.75 -13.16 6.07
C VAL A 92 -3.77 -13.47 4.98
N SER A 93 -4.21 -12.44 4.26
CA SER A 93 -4.92 -12.57 2.99
C SER A 93 -4.28 -11.66 1.94
N TRP A 94 -4.51 -12.04 0.69
CA TRP A 94 -3.99 -11.36 -0.51
C TRP A 94 -5.18 -10.79 -1.28
N PRO A 95 -5.61 -9.54 -0.98
CA PRO A 95 -6.70 -8.90 -1.72
C PRO A 95 -6.37 -8.79 -3.21
N TRP A 96 -7.41 -8.72 -4.02
CA TRP A 96 -7.25 -8.49 -5.45
C TRP A 96 -6.74 -7.08 -5.71
N SER A 97 -5.43 -6.95 -5.89
CA SER A 97 -4.76 -5.70 -6.21
C SER A 97 -3.46 -6.00 -6.93
N TRP A 98 -3.41 -5.62 -8.20
CA TRP A 98 -2.31 -5.91 -9.10
C TRP A 98 -1.69 -4.61 -9.57
N GLN A 99 -0.37 -4.54 -9.52
CA GLN A 99 0.39 -3.42 -10.07
C GLN A 99 1.66 -3.93 -10.71
N ARG A 100 1.97 -3.43 -11.91
CA ARG A 100 3.21 -3.76 -12.64
C ARG A 100 3.44 -5.27 -12.76
N GLY A 101 2.35 -6.02 -12.90
CA GLY A 101 2.37 -7.47 -13.12
C GLY A 101 2.28 -8.36 -11.88
N PHE A 102 2.21 -7.79 -10.67
CA PHE A 102 2.27 -8.58 -9.43
C PHE A 102 1.22 -8.15 -8.40
N PRO A 103 0.82 -9.05 -7.48
CA PRO A 103 0.05 -8.67 -6.32
C PRO A 103 0.89 -7.78 -5.40
N THR A 104 0.36 -6.64 -4.96
CA THR A 104 1.10 -5.68 -4.12
C THR A 104 0.45 -5.40 -2.77
N THR A 105 -0.77 -5.88 -2.56
CA THR A 105 -1.53 -5.66 -1.33
C THR A 105 -1.52 -6.89 -0.44
N VAL A 106 -1.29 -6.67 0.85
CA VAL A 106 -1.47 -7.68 1.88
C VAL A 106 -2.33 -7.14 3.02
N CYS A 107 -3.30 -7.94 3.46
CA CYS A 107 -4.01 -7.73 4.72
C CYS A 107 -3.50 -8.75 5.73
N ALA A 108 -2.97 -8.31 6.86
CA ALA A 108 -2.36 -9.18 7.85
C ALA A 108 -2.74 -8.79 9.29
N SER A 109 -2.79 -9.77 10.18
CA SER A 109 -2.86 -9.47 11.62
C SER A 109 -1.50 -8.99 12.15
N ALA A 110 -1.50 -8.22 13.24
CA ALA A 110 -0.24 -7.83 13.91
C ALA A 110 0.64 -9.04 14.25
N LYS A 111 0.04 -10.15 14.69
CA LYS A 111 0.73 -11.42 14.98
C LYS A 111 1.40 -12.02 13.75
N ALA A 112 0.73 -11.97 12.59
CA ALA A 112 1.28 -12.48 11.35
C ALA A 112 2.49 -11.65 10.89
N ILE A 113 2.43 -10.32 10.98
CA ILE A 113 3.58 -9.45 10.70
C ILE A 113 4.74 -9.79 11.63
N GLN A 114 4.50 -9.90 12.94
CA GLN A 114 5.55 -10.19 13.91
C GLN A 114 6.23 -11.55 13.67
N GLN A 115 5.47 -12.57 13.26
CA GLN A 115 5.96 -13.95 13.18
C GLN A 115 6.41 -14.38 11.78
N ARG A 116 5.96 -13.68 10.73
CA ARG A 116 6.01 -14.17 9.35
C ARG A 116 6.28 -13.08 8.32
N ALA A 117 6.86 -11.94 8.73
CA ALA A 117 7.20 -10.85 7.83
C ALA A 117 7.99 -11.35 6.61
N ASP A 118 9.06 -12.13 6.81
CA ASP A 118 9.86 -12.66 5.69
C ASP A 118 8.99 -13.43 4.69
N GLN A 119 8.15 -14.37 5.17
CA GLN A 119 7.26 -15.17 4.30
C GLN A 119 6.28 -14.30 3.51
N ILE A 120 5.84 -13.16 4.08
CA ILE A 120 4.94 -12.22 3.42
C ILE A 120 5.70 -11.42 2.36
N PHE A 121 6.79 -10.76 2.76
CA PHE A 121 7.50 -9.80 1.92
C PHE A 121 8.43 -10.44 0.88
N THR A 122 8.71 -11.75 0.96
CA THR A 122 9.39 -12.50 -0.11
C THR A 122 8.41 -13.20 -1.05
N ALA A 123 7.11 -13.27 -0.71
CA ALA A 123 6.11 -13.92 -1.57
C ALA A 123 5.57 -13.00 -2.67
N ALA A 124 5.69 -11.69 -2.49
CA ALA A 124 5.21 -10.69 -3.43
C ALA A 124 5.91 -9.33 -3.19
N PRO A 125 5.98 -8.45 -4.20
CA PRO A 125 6.47 -7.08 -4.04
C PRO A 125 5.45 -6.19 -3.30
N VAL A 126 5.28 -6.41 -2.01
CA VAL A 126 4.29 -5.73 -1.17
C VAL A 126 4.64 -4.24 -0.99
N THR A 127 3.71 -3.38 -1.39
CA THR A 127 3.78 -1.92 -1.22
C THR A 127 2.56 -1.35 -0.50
N ILE A 128 1.47 -2.13 -0.42
CA ILE A 128 0.22 -1.77 0.26
C ILE A 128 0.02 -2.76 1.41
N LEU A 129 0.00 -2.23 2.64
CA LEU A 129 -0.11 -3.04 3.85
C LEU A 129 -1.29 -2.57 4.71
N ASP A 130 -2.24 -3.46 4.93
CA ASP A 130 -3.31 -3.30 5.91
C ASP A 130 -3.06 -4.24 7.10
N VAL A 131 -2.76 -3.67 8.26
CA VAL A 131 -2.61 -4.43 9.50
C VAL A 131 -3.85 -4.27 10.37
N ASN A 132 -4.54 -5.38 10.60
CA ASN A 132 -5.77 -5.41 11.39
C ASN A 132 -5.56 -6.00 12.79
N ARG A 133 -6.54 -5.72 13.66
CA ARG A 133 -6.60 -6.18 15.06
C ARG A 133 -5.36 -5.76 15.86
N VAL A 134 -4.91 -4.54 15.61
CA VAL A 134 -3.74 -3.97 16.29
C VAL A 134 -4.16 -3.39 17.63
N THR A 135 -3.35 -3.63 18.66
CA THR A 135 -3.48 -2.95 19.96
C THR A 135 -2.25 -2.10 20.20
N THR A 136 -2.37 -1.04 21.01
CA THR A 136 -1.24 -0.17 21.38
C THR A 136 -0.04 -0.97 21.91
N LYS A 137 -0.27 -2.05 22.66
CA LYS A 137 0.81 -2.91 23.21
C LYS A 137 1.53 -3.74 22.15
N ALA A 138 0.86 -4.12 21.06
CA ALA A 138 1.43 -4.92 19.99
C ALA A 138 2.17 -4.07 18.95
N LEU A 139 1.77 -2.80 18.81
CA LEU A 139 2.22 -1.89 17.78
C LEU A 139 3.76 -1.68 17.77
N PRO A 140 4.46 -1.48 18.90
CA PRO A 140 5.92 -1.33 18.89
C PRO A 140 6.65 -2.52 18.25
N LYS A 141 6.14 -3.74 18.44
CA LYS A 141 6.77 -4.96 17.92
C LYS A 141 6.62 -5.12 16.41
N ILE A 142 5.59 -4.54 15.81
CA ILE A 142 5.39 -4.61 14.35
C ILE A 142 6.04 -3.43 13.64
N LEU A 143 6.15 -2.26 14.30
CA LEU A 143 6.81 -1.08 13.72
C LEU A 143 8.32 -1.26 13.56
N THR A 144 8.95 -2.20 14.27
CA THR A 144 10.35 -2.59 14.05
C THR A 144 10.57 -3.40 12.78
N CYS A 145 9.52 -3.78 12.05
CA CYS A 145 9.63 -4.57 10.82
C CYS A 145 10.38 -3.78 9.73
N PRO A 146 11.57 -4.24 9.28
CA PRO A 146 12.39 -3.49 8.32
C PRO A 146 11.72 -3.37 6.94
N TYR A 147 10.85 -4.31 6.58
CA TYR A 147 10.13 -4.30 5.32
C TYR A 147 9.14 -3.14 5.17
N PHE A 148 8.76 -2.48 6.27
CA PHE A 148 7.87 -1.30 6.20
C PHE A 148 8.51 -0.16 5.40
N THR A 149 9.84 -0.16 5.24
CA THR A 149 10.54 0.75 4.33
C THR A 149 10.15 0.60 2.86
N ARG A 150 9.49 -0.51 2.48
CA ARG A 150 8.98 -0.76 1.12
C ARG A 150 7.51 -0.34 0.96
N VAL A 151 6.83 -0.03 2.06
CA VAL A 151 5.39 0.26 2.09
C VAL A 151 5.15 1.72 1.73
N GLU A 152 4.23 1.94 0.80
CA GLU A 152 3.80 3.26 0.33
C GLU A 152 2.38 3.59 0.77
N TRP A 153 1.55 2.56 1.00
CA TRP A 153 0.22 2.72 1.54
C TRP A 153 0.09 1.86 2.79
N PHE A 154 -0.18 2.49 3.92
CA PHE A 154 -0.21 1.83 5.22
C PHE A 154 -1.51 2.11 5.95
N ARG A 155 -2.21 1.03 6.32
CA ARG A 155 -3.39 1.10 7.17
C ARG A 155 -3.16 0.34 8.46
N LEU A 156 -3.56 0.96 9.56
CA LEU A 156 -3.72 0.30 10.85
C LEU A 156 -5.20 0.31 11.22
N ALA A 157 -5.72 -0.87 11.54
CA ALA A 157 -7.06 -1.04 12.07
C ALA A 157 -6.99 -1.73 13.44
N GLY A 158 -7.58 -1.08 14.45
CA GLY A 158 -7.58 -1.56 15.83
C GLY A 158 -7.57 -0.41 16.84
N THR A 159 -7.51 -0.74 18.12
CA THR A 159 -7.53 0.24 19.21
C THR A 159 -6.09 0.62 19.58
N ILE A 160 -5.57 1.64 18.90
CA ILE A 160 -4.20 2.12 19.10
C ILE A 160 -4.14 3.44 19.87
N GLY A 161 -5.19 4.27 19.79
CA GLY A 161 -5.29 5.54 20.50
C GLY A 161 -4.18 6.54 20.16
N ASP A 162 -4.09 7.59 20.97
CA ASP A 162 -3.08 8.64 20.82
C ASP A 162 -1.65 8.13 21.00
N GLU A 163 -1.44 7.19 21.93
CA GLU A 163 -0.13 6.57 22.14
C GLU A 163 0.34 5.84 20.88
N GLY A 164 -0.54 5.07 20.23
CA GLY A 164 -0.19 4.38 19.01
C GLY A 164 0.02 5.32 17.82
N ALA A 165 -0.78 6.39 17.70
CA ALA A 165 -0.53 7.44 16.72
C ALA A 165 0.84 8.10 16.91
N SER A 166 1.24 8.35 18.16
CA SER A 166 2.56 8.87 18.50
C SER A 166 3.69 7.89 18.13
N GLN A 167 3.50 6.59 18.36
CA GLN A 167 4.46 5.56 17.93
C GLN A 167 4.61 5.52 16.40
N VAL A 168 3.50 5.64 15.67
CA VAL A 168 3.49 5.73 14.20
C VAL A 168 4.23 6.98 13.72
N ALA A 169 3.99 8.14 14.35
CA ALA A 169 4.67 9.41 14.06
C ALA A 169 6.19 9.37 14.27
N GLN A 170 6.70 8.40 15.03
CA GLN A 170 8.13 8.23 15.34
C GLN A 170 8.78 7.06 14.56
N CYS A 171 8.02 6.34 13.73
CA CYS A 171 8.51 5.15 13.05
C CYS A 171 9.28 5.47 11.76
N ALA A 172 10.60 5.46 11.82
CA ALA A 172 11.47 5.71 10.67
C ALA A 172 11.28 4.70 9.51
N ASN A 173 10.80 3.48 9.82
CA ASN A 173 10.51 2.49 8.77
C ASN A 173 9.34 2.91 7.87
N LEU A 174 8.49 3.85 8.28
CA LEU A 174 7.36 4.36 7.49
C LEU A 174 7.71 5.56 6.61
N ARG A 175 9.00 5.88 6.43
CA ARG A 175 9.45 7.07 5.66
C ARG A 175 8.96 7.14 4.22
N ASN A 176 8.69 5.99 3.61
CA ASN A 176 8.22 5.89 2.22
C ASN A 176 6.69 5.86 2.11
N VAL A 177 5.96 5.91 3.22
CA VAL A 177 4.49 5.93 3.20
C VAL A 177 4.01 7.24 2.57
N ALA A 178 3.30 7.10 1.46
CA ALA A 178 2.61 8.16 0.75
C ALA A 178 1.16 8.32 1.17
N SER A 179 0.52 7.26 1.67
CA SER A 179 -0.84 7.29 2.20
C SER A 179 -0.94 6.52 3.51
N LEU A 180 -1.37 7.22 4.56
CA LEU A 180 -1.54 6.67 5.90
C LEU A 180 -3.02 6.66 6.28
N VAL A 181 -3.52 5.50 6.69
CA VAL A 181 -4.91 5.32 7.14
C VAL A 181 -4.94 4.89 8.61
N LEU A 182 -5.43 5.79 9.45
CA LEU A 182 -5.67 5.63 10.89
C LEU A 182 -7.13 5.94 11.21
N SER A 183 -8.06 5.35 10.47
CA SER A 183 -9.50 5.55 10.65
C SER A 183 -10.05 4.63 11.74
N SER A 184 -10.91 5.17 12.61
CA SER A 184 -11.54 4.44 13.72
C SER A 184 -10.56 3.71 14.61
N VAL A 185 -9.55 4.46 15.07
CA VAL A 185 -8.48 3.93 15.93
C VAL A 185 -8.46 4.54 17.33
N GLU A 186 -9.54 5.22 17.72
CA GLU A 186 -9.69 5.92 19.01
C GLU A 186 -8.70 7.08 19.19
N MET A 187 -8.27 7.70 18.09
CA MET A 187 -7.38 8.86 18.11
C MET A 187 -8.15 10.14 18.49
N THR A 188 -7.52 11.00 19.28
CA THR A 188 -8.01 12.35 19.61
C THR A 188 -7.10 13.40 18.98
N ASP A 189 -7.27 14.68 19.36
CA ASP A 189 -6.34 15.74 18.93
C ASP A 189 -4.88 15.42 19.28
N VAL A 190 -4.61 14.74 20.41
CA VAL A 190 -3.24 14.48 20.86
C VAL A 190 -2.49 13.60 19.86
N GLY A 191 -3.14 12.55 19.35
CA GLY A 191 -2.57 11.70 18.32
C GLY A 191 -2.41 12.41 16.97
N LEU A 192 -3.40 13.22 16.57
CA LEU A 192 -3.28 13.98 15.31
C LEU A 192 -2.20 15.06 15.39
N GLU A 193 -2.06 15.74 16.54
CA GLU A 193 -0.97 16.67 16.81
C GLU A 193 0.40 15.98 16.73
N ALA A 194 0.52 14.74 17.24
CA ALA A 194 1.75 13.97 17.12
C ALA A 194 2.09 13.66 15.66
N LEU A 195 1.10 13.26 14.85
CA LEU A 195 1.28 13.05 13.40
C LEU A 195 1.63 14.36 12.68
N ALA A 196 0.99 15.48 13.03
CA ALA A 196 1.23 16.78 12.43
C ALA A 196 2.65 17.32 12.71
N ARG A 197 3.29 16.87 13.79
CA ARG A 197 4.69 17.21 14.13
C ARG A 197 5.70 16.15 13.65
N ALA A 198 5.24 15.07 13.03
CA ALA A 198 6.11 13.99 12.60
C ALA A 198 7.08 14.44 11.51
N THR A 199 8.36 14.11 11.68
CA THR A 199 9.42 14.38 10.69
C THR A 199 9.83 13.13 9.90
N VAL A 200 9.30 11.96 10.27
CA VAL A 200 9.63 10.68 9.62
C VAL A 200 8.97 10.54 8.25
N PHE A 201 7.86 11.24 8.01
CA PHE A 201 7.06 11.12 6.79
C PHE A 201 7.60 11.98 5.64
N GLU A 202 8.62 11.48 4.95
CA GLU A 202 9.23 12.20 3.81
C GLU A 202 8.29 12.25 2.58
N ARG A 203 7.42 11.24 2.44
CA ARG A 203 6.59 11.05 1.23
C ARG A 203 5.10 11.15 1.46
N LEU A 204 4.62 11.45 2.66
CA LEU A 204 3.19 11.45 2.95
C LEU A 204 2.45 12.52 2.14
N ARG A 205 1.47 12.07 1.35
CA ARG A 205 0.60 12.90 0.50
C ARG A 205 -0.87 12.77 0.88
N ALA A 206 -1.25 11.67 1.54
CA ALA A 206 -2.60 11.41 1.98
C ALA A 206 -2.68 10.93 3.44
N LEU A 207 -3.53 11.55 4.26
CA LEU A 207 -3.78 11.16 5.64
C LEU A 207 -5.27 10.97 5.90
N HIS A 208 -5.66 9.75 6.22
CA HIS A 208 -7.05 9.36 6.46
C HIS A 208 -7.24 9.03 7.93
N PHE A 209 -8.06 9.81 8.63
CA PHE A 209 -8.31 9.70 10.07
C PHE A 209 -9.80 9.80 10.41
N ALA A 210 -10.65 9.40 9.47
CA ALA A 210 -12.10 9.30 9.64
C ALA A 210 -12.51 8.42 10.85
N GLY A 211 -13.62 8.76 11.50
CA GLY A 211 -14.21 7.94 12.55
C GLY A 211 -13.45 7.98 13.88
N ASN A 212 -12.83 9.10 14.21
CA ASN A 212 -12.07 9.31 15.44
C ASN A 212 -12.74 10.40 16.32
N ALA A 213 -12.05 10.86 17.38
CA ALA A 213 -12.50 11.91 18.29
C ALA A 213 -11.66 13.20 18.14
N VAL A 214 -11.28 13.53 16.91
CA VAL A 214 -10.52 14.75 16.58
C VAL A 214 -11.47 15.96 16.50
N THR A 215 -11.11 17.03 17.19
CA THR A 215 -11.82 18.31 17.18
C THR A 215 -11.11 19.33 16.28
N GLU A 216 -11.59 20.58 16.26
CA GLU A 216 -10.89 21.68 15.60
C GLU A 216 -9.45 21.87 16.09
N ARG A 217 -9.13 21.50 17.35
CA ARG A 217 -7.76 21.64 17.87
C ARG A 217 -6.78 20.77 17.09
N GLY A 218 -7.08 19.48 16.90
CA GLY A 218 -6.26 18.60 16.09
C GLY A 218 -6.25 19.02 14.60
N ALA A 219 -7.38 19.51 14.09
CA ALA A 219 -7.47 20.02 12.72
C ALA A 219 -6.54 21.22 12.49
N TYR A 220 -6.51 22.18 13.41
CA TYR A 220 -5.61 23.33 13.33
C TYR A 220 -4.15 22.92 13.47
N ALA A 221 -3.82 21.96 14.34
CA ALA A 221 -2.46 21.41 14.40
C ALA A 221 -1.99 20.84 13.04
N LEU A 222 -2.89 20.17 12.31
CA LEU A 222 -2.59 19.69 10.96
C LEU A 222 -2.45 20.83 9.95
N LEU A 223 -3.30 21.86 10.04
CA LEU A 223 -3.22 23.08 9.22
C LEU A 223 -1.99 23.95 9.53
N ASP A 224 -1.40 23.81 10.70
CA ASP A 224 -0.17 24.51 11.11
C ASP A 224 1.08 23.64 10.92
N SER A 225 0.93 22.40 10.44
CA SER A 225 2.06 21.51 10.21
C SER A 225 3.00 22.08 9.14
N ILE A 226 4.26 22.26 9.55
CA ILE A 226 5.40 22.65 8.70
C ILE A 226 6.25 21.46 8.27
N THR A 227 5.93 20.24 8.73
CA THR A 227 6.65 19.02 8.37
C THR A 227 5.90 18.25 7.29
N LEU A 228 4.57 18.24 7.33
CA LEU A 228 3.71 17.60 6.33
C LEU A 228 3.38 18.56 5.16
N ASN A 229 4.41 19.18 4.58
CA ASN A 229 4.25 20.22 3.55
C ASN A 229 3.64 19.70 2.25
N GLU A 230 3.83 18.41 1.99
CA GLU A 230 3.39 17.75 0.78
C GLU A 230 2.04 17.04 0.96
N LEU A 231 1.45 17.09 2.16
CA LEU A 231 0.14 16.52 2.43
C LEU A 231 -0.90 17.29 1.60
N ALA A 232 -1.54 16.59 0.67
CA ALA A 232 -2.49 17.16 -0.27
C ALA A 232 -3.90 16.62 -0.06
N GLN A 233 -4.02 15.40 0.46
CA GLN A 233 -5.29 14.71 0.61
C GLN A 233 -5.54 14.33 2.06
N ILE A 234 -6.75 14.58 2.55
CA ILE A 234 -7.17 14.08 3.85
C ILE A 234 -8.59 13.56 3.80
N SER A 235 -8.91 12.59 4.65
CA SER A 235 -10.30 12.28 4.97
C SER A 235 -10.49 12.23 6.46
N TRP A 236 -11.48 12.95 6.95
CA TRP A 236 -11.70 13.16 8.38
C TRP A 236 -13.14 12.85 8.81
N TYR A 237 -14.08 12.65 7.91
CA TYR A 237 -15.46 12.39 8.33
C TYR A 237 -15.68 10.90 8.66
N PRO A 238 -16.33 10.55 9.79
CA PRO A 238 -16.85 11.44 10.83
C PRO A 238 -15.81 11.78 11.92
N ASN A 239 -15.74 13.05 12.34
CA ASN A 239 -15.02 13.54 13.52
C ASN A 239 -15.74 14.80 14.03
N PRO A 240 -15.68 15.14 15.34
CA PRO A 240 -16.32 16.33 15.91
C PRO A 240 -15.55 17.64 15.60
N ILE A 241 -15.26 17.91 14.33
CA ILE A 241 -14.57 19.11 13.87
C ILE A 241 -15.59 20.22 13.58
N SER A 242 -15.37 21.41 14.15
CA SER A 242 -16.23 22.57 13.90
C SER A 242 -16.33 22.92 12.39
N ALA A 243 -17.47 23.49 11.97
CA ALA A 243 -17.69 23.89 10.58
C ALA A 243 -16.63 24.88 10.06
N VAL A 244 -16.12 25.75 10.94
CA VAL A 244 -15.06 26.70 10.62
C VAL A 244 -13.76 25.97 10.28
N ALA A 245 -13.33 25.04 11.13
CA ALA A 245 -12.13 24.25 10.88
C ALA A 245 -12.28 23.34 9.65
N VAL A 246 -13.46 22.77 9.41
CA VAL A 246 -13.76 22.05 8.15
C VAL A 246 -13.59 22.95 6.93
N GLY A 247 -14.05 24.20 7.00
CA GLY A 247 -13.85 25.20 5.95
C GLY A 247 -12.36 25.42 5.64
N ALA A 248 -11.53 25.59 6.69
CA ALA A 248 -10.09 25.75 6.54
C ALA A 248 -9.40 24.49 5.97
N LEU A 249 -9.78 23.30 6.45
CA LEU A 249 -9.27 22.03 5.92
C LEU A 249 -9.53 21.88 4.42
N ARG A 250 -10.74 22.22 3.96
CA ARG A 250 -11.11 22.16 2.52
C ARG A 250 -10.39 23.18 1.65
N GLN A 251 -9.94 24.30 2.22
CA GLN A 251 -9.13 25.28 1.49
C GLN A 251 -7.70 24.78 1.26
N ARG A 252 -7.14 24.00 2.21
CA ARG A 252 -5.77 23.48 2.12
C ARG A 252 -5.68 22.11 1.46
N PHE A 253 -6.64 21.21 1.72
CA PHE A 253 -6.55 19.81 1.37
C PHE A 253 -7.75 19.33 0.54
N HIS A 254 -7.49 18.39 -0.36
CA HIS A 254 -8.52 17.69 -1.12
C HIS A 254 -9.13 16.54 -0.31
N ASP A 255 -10.46 16.49 -0.22
CA ASP A 255 -11.19 15.36 0.37
C ASP A 255 -11.66 14.39 -0.73
N PRO A 256 -11.06 13.20 -0.86
CA PRO A 256 -11.42 12.25 -1.92
C PRO A 256 -12.84 11.69 -1.81
N TYR A 257 -13.55 11.91 -0.69
CA TYR A 257 -14.91 11.43 -0.47
C TYR A 257 -15.98 12.51 -0.64
N THR A 258 -15.62 13.71 -1.11
CA THR A 258 -16.59 14.79 -1.40
C THR A 258 -17.33 14.65 -2.74
N GLY A 259 -17.31 13.45 -3.34
CA GLY A 259 -18.26 13.02 -4.37
C GLY A 259 -19.53 12.40 -3.76
N ALA A 260 -20.54 13.24 -3.53
CA ALA A 260 -21.93 12.97 -3.13
C ALA A 260 -22.24 12.58 -1.66
N PRO A 261 -22.91 13.49 -0.93
CA PRO A 261 -24.03 13.15 -0.07
C PRO A 261 -25.35 13.49 -0.81
N GLY A 262 -25.99 12.48 -1.41
CA GLY A 262 -27.33 12.60 -2.01
C GLY A 262 -27.41 12.27 -3.51
N ALA A 263 -27.57 10.99 -3.81
CA ALA A 263 -28.45 10.49 -4.87
C ALA A 263 -29.37 9.44 -4.22
#